data_AF-A0ABD4DT51-F1
#
_entry.id   AF-A0ABD4DT51-F1
#
_cell.length_a   1.000
_cell.length_b   1.000
_cell.length_c   1.000
_cell.angle_alpha   90.00
_cell.angle_beta   90.00
_cell.angle_gamma   90.00
#
_symmetry.space_group_name_H-M   'P 1'
#
loop_
_entity.id
_entity.type
_entity.pdbx_description
1 polymer ?
#
loop_
_entity_poly.entity_id
_entity_poly.type
_entity_poly.pdbx_seq_one_letter_code
_entity_poly.pdbx_strand_id
1 'polypeptide(L)' 'MKVTDLNGCSIEVTDLDEAIKISKRYTGYRHEDESFSEFDKRQNAYWTDMYNKLTAKKKRLEDKQKN' A
#
# COMPACT_ATOMS: atom_id res chain seq x y z
N MET A 1 -7.56 -12.25 -1.39
CA MET A 1 -7.53 -11.54 -2.71
C MET A 1 -6.10 -11.21 -3.10
N LYS A 2 -5.75 -10.93 -4.37
CA LYS A 2 -4.35 -10.63 -4.77
C LYS A 2 -4.14 -9.18 -5.26
N VAL A 3 -2.98 -8.59 -4.99
CA VAL A 3 -2.56 -7.27 -5.52
C VAL A 3 -1.13 -7.40 -6.05
N THR A 4 -0.83 -6.79 -7.19
CA THR A 4 0.54 -6.72 -7.72
C THR A 4 1.22 -5.47 -7.17
N ASP A 5 2.34 -5.65 -6.49
CA ASP A 5 3.12 -4.54 -5.93
C ASP A 5 3.93 -3.79 -6.99
N LEU A 6 4.69 -2.79 -6.55
CA LEU A 6 5.51 -1.95 -7.44
C LEU A 6 6.64 -2.74 -8.13
N ASN A 7 7.06 -3.88 -7.57
CA ASN A 7 8.12 -4.73 -8.09
C ASN A 7 7.59 -5.85 -9.00
N GLY A 8 6.28 -5.88 -9.27
CA GLY A 8 5.65 -6.93 -10.07
C GLY A 8 5.34 -8.21 -9.29
N CYS A 9 5.53 -8.22 -7.98
CA CYS A 9 5.23 -9.38 -7.14
C CYS A 9 3.74 -9.45 -6.81
N SER A 10 3.16 -10.64 -6.89
CA SER A 10 1.77 -10.87 -6.49
C SER A 10 1.68 -11.12 -4.99
N ILE A 11 1.03 -10.22 -4.27
CA ILE A 11 0.84 -10.31 -2.82
C ILE A 11 -0.58 -10.80 -2.53
N GLU A 12 -0.68 -11.82 -1.68
CA GLU A 12 -1.95 -12.25 -1.11
C GLU A 12 -2.36 -11.35 0.05
N VAL A 13 -3.58 -10.81 -0.05
CA VAL A 13 -4.22 -9.98 0.96
C VAL A 13 -5.36 -10.79 1.56
N THR A 14 -5.22 -11.15 2.84
CA THR A 14 -6.19 -11.92 3.62
C THR A 14 -7.21 -11.02 4.31
N ASP A 15 -6.77 -9.85 4.80
CA ASP A 15 -7.60 -8.80 5.37
C ASP A 15 -7.31 -7.48 4.63
N LEU A 16 -8.31 -6.98 3.91
CA LEU A 16 -8.16 -5.76 3.11
C LEU A 16 -8.12 -4.50 3.99
N ASP A 17 -8.88 -4.46 5.07
CA ASP A 17 -8.98 -3.28 5.92
C ASP A 17 -7.70 -3.10 6.75
N GLU A 18 -7.15 -4.18 7.29
CA GLU A 18 -5.85 -4.12 7.95
C GLU A 18 -4.71 -3.81 6.98
N ALA A 19 -4.72 -4.37 5.77
CA ALA A 19 -3.71 -4.03 4.77
C ALA A 19 -3.72 -2.53 4.41
N ILE A 20 -4.90 -1.90 4.32
CA ILE A 20 -5.04 -0.46 4.07
C ILE A 20 -4.49 0.35 5.25
N LYS A 21 -4.81 -0.03 6.49
CA LYS A 21 -4.31 0.66 7.70
C LYS A 21 -2.78 0.60 7.80
N ILE A 22 -2.21 -0.60 7.58
CA ILE A 22 -0.77 -0.82 7.63
C ILE A 22 -0.07 0.01 6.55
N SER A 23 -0.49 -0.12 5.28
CA SER A 23 0.15 0.62 4.18
C SER A 23 0.09 2.13 4.38
N LYS A 24 -1.06 2.67 4.83
CA LYS A 24 -1.21 4.10 5.16
C LYS A 24 -0.22 4.57 6.23
N ARG A 25 0.05 3.75 7.25
CA ARG A 25 0.98 4.11 8.34
C ARG A 25 2.40 4.30 7.82
N TYR A 26 2.80 3.53 6.80
CA TYR A 26 4.16 3.56 6.26
C TYR A 26 4.39 4.56 5.12
N THR A 27 3.36 5.24 4.59
CA THR A 27 3.51 6.24 3.49
C THR A 27 4.23 7.53 3.89
N GLY A 28 4.63 7.68 5.15
CA GLY A 28 5.35 8.86 5.63
C GLY A 28 6.43 8.53 6.66
N TYR A 29 6.80 7.25 6.78
CA TYR A 29 7.86 6.86 7.70
C TYR A 29 9.21 7.22 7.09
N ARG A 30 10.08 7.83 7.90
CA ARG A 30 11.43 8.20 7.52
C ARG A 30 12.35 8.07 8.72
N HIS A 31 13.61 7.81 8.46
CA HIS A 31 14.64 7.81 9.48
C HIS A 31 15.03 9.27 9.78
N GLU A 32 15.50 9.52 11.01
CA GLU A 32 16.10 10.81 11.37
C GLU A 32 17.49 10.96 10.73
N ASP A 33 18.18 9.86 10.51
CA ASP A 33 19.48 9.80 9.85
C ASP A 33 19.31 9.98 8.33
N GLU A 34 19.83 11.10 7.81
CA GLU A 34 19.74 11.47 6.40
C GLU A 34 20.48 10.53 5.45
N SER A 35 21.40 9.70 5.96
CA SER A 35 22.07 8.66 5.17
C SER A 35 21.09 7.64 4.59
N PHE A 36 19.89 7.53 5.15
CA PHE A 36 18.80 6.67 4.67
C PHE A 36 17.84 7.38 3.70
N SER A 37 18.07 8.64 3.32
CA SER A 37 17.14 9.44 2.52
C SER A 37 16.69 8.75 1.21
N GLU A 38 17.60 8.09 0.49
CA GLU A 38 17.26 7.35 -0.73
C GLU A 38 16.43 6.09 -0.44
N PHE A 39 16.71 5.41 0.68
CA PHE A 39 15.90 4.27 1.12
C PHE A 39 14.49 4.73 1.50
N ASP A 40 14.39 5.81 2.27
CA ASP A 40 13.11 6.38 2.70
C ASP A 40 12.26 6.82 1.51
N LYS A 41 12.86 7.43 0.48
CA LYS A 41 12.14 7.76 -0.77
C LYS A 41 11.55 6.50 -1.43
N ARG A 42 12.33 5.42 -1.52
CA ARG A 42 11.86 4.16 -2.12
C ARG A 42 10.75 3.51 -1.29
N GLN A 43 10.90 3.48 0.03
CA GLN A 43 9.87 2.96 0.93
C GLN A 43 8.58 3.77 0.83
N ASN A 44 8.67 5.10 0.89
CA ASN A 44 7.50 5.96 0.77
C ASN A 44 6.78 5.77 -0.58
N ALA A 45 7.52 5.65 -1.68
CA ALA A 45 6.93 5.35 -2.98
C ALA A 45 6.22 3.98 -2.99
N TYR A 46 6.86 2.95 -2.45
CA TYR A 46 6.30 1.60 -2.34
C TYR A 46 5.00 1.58 -1.52
N TRP A 47 5.03 2.13 -0.31
CA TRP A 47 3.86 2.12 0.57
C TRP A 47 2.71 2.97 0.04
N THR A 48 3.01 4.10 -0.61
CA THR A 48 2.00 4.95 -1.26
C THR A 48 1.30 4.22 -2.40
N ASP A 49 2.07 3.54 -3.26
CA ASP A 49 1.51 2.71 -4.33
C ASP A 49 0.60 1.61 -3.77
N MET A 50 1.05 0.90 -2.73
CA MET A 50 0.27 -0.17 -2.11
C MET A 50 -1.03 0.33 -1.50
N TYR A 51 -0.98 1.43 -0.73
CA TYR A 51 -2.16 2.06 -0.14
C TYR A 51 -3.19 2.46 -1.20
N ASN A 52 -2.73 3.07 -2.29
CA ASN A 52 -3.60 3.49 -3.39
C ASN A 52 -4.27 2.29 -4.07
N LYS A 53 -3.51 1.24 -4.36
CA LYS A 53 -4.03 0.01 -4.99
C LYS A 53 -5.07 -0.68 -4.11
N LEU A 54 -4.80 -0.82 -2.81
CA LEU A 54 -5.72 -1.44 -1.86
C LEU A 54 -7.00 -0.63 -1.71
N THR A 55 -6.89 0.69 -1.55
CA THR A 55 -8.05 1.60 -1.43
C THR A 55 -8.93 1.58 -2.67
N ALA A 56 -8.32 1.66 -3.87
CA ALA A 56 -9.04 1.57 -5.14
C ALA A 56 -9.73 0.22 -5.32
N LYS A 57 -9.16 -0.85 -4.74
CA LYS A 57 -9.76 -2.18 -4.80
C LYS A 57 -10.92 -2.31 -3.82
N LYS A 58 -10.81 -1.76 -2.60
CA LYS A 58 -11.92 -1.68 -1.63
C LYS A 58 -13.13 -0.95 -2.25
N LYS A 59 -12.90 0.25 -2.81
CA LYS A 59 -13.96 1.02 -3.49
C LYS A 59 -14.68 0.20 -4.57
N ARG A 60 -13.92 -0.50 -5.42
CA ARG A 60 -14.49 -1.36 -6.47
C ARG A 60 -15.31 -2.54 -5.92
N LEU A 61 -14.98 -3.07 -4.75
CA LEU A 61 -15.76 -4.13 -4.11
C LEU A 61 -17.07 -3.56 -3.53
N GLU A 62 -17.01 -2.40 -2.89
CA GLU A 62 -18.18 -1.71 -2.35
C GLU A 62 -19.15 -1.30 -3.47
N ASP A 63 -18.64 -0.79 -4.59
CA ASP A 63 -19.46 -0.41 -5.75
C ASP A 63 -20.16 -1.63 -6.37
N LYS A 64 -19.49 -2.80 -6.39
CA LYS A 64 -20.07 -4.06 -6.87
C LYS A 64 -21.15 -4.63 -5.95
N GLN A 65 -21.13 -4.31 -4.66
CA GLN A 65 -22.13 -4.80 -3.70
C GLN A 65 -23.41 -3.93 -3.70
N LYS A 66 -23.36 -2.74 -4.32
CA LYS A 66 -24.49 -1.81 -4.44
C LYS A 66 -25.31 -1.99 -5.72
N ASN A 67 -24.79 -2.77 -6.68
CA ASN A 67 -25.45 -3.14 -7.94
C ASN A 67 -25.94 -4.58 -7.87
#